data_AF-A0A537L616-F1
#
_entry.id   AF-A0A537L616-F1
#
_cell.length_a   1.000
_cell.length_b   1.000
_cell.length_c   1.000
_cell.angle_alpha   90.00
_cell.angle_beta   90.00
_cell.angle_gamma   90.00
#
_symmetry.space_group_name_H-M   'P 1'
#
loop_
_entity.id
_entity.type
_entity.pdbx_description
1 polymer ?
#
loop_
_entity_poly.entity_id
_entity_poly.type
_entity_poly.pdbx_seq_one_letter_code
_entity_poly.pdbx_strand_id
1 'polypeptide(L)'
;MPNSVDLGKPLEKFVTGLVKSGRYNSKSEVLREGVRLIQERETRLAVLDGAITRGLADAEAGRLKPAAQVFDRLEAKYRALAKAK
;
A
#
# COMPACT_ATOMS: atom_id res chain seq x y z
N MET A 1 26.35 15.83 -5.81
CA MET A 1 26.10 17.15 -5.20
C MET A 1 24.81 17.07 -4.40
N PRO A 2 24.68 17.70 -3.21
CA PRO A 2 23.36 17.80 -2.60
C PRO A 2 22.51 18.72 -3.47
N ASN A 3 21.52 18.16 -4.16
CA ASN A 3 20.50 18.95 -4.84
C ASN A 3 19.75 19.71 -3.75
N SER A 4 19.90 21.04 -3.73
CA SER A 4 19.16 21.91 -2.81
C SER A 4 17.69 21.88 -3.21
N VAL A 5 16.83 21.43 -2.30
CA VAL A 5 15.37 21.39 -2.49
C VAL A 5 14.77 22.49 -1.63
N ASP A 6 13.98 23.38 -2.22
CA ASP A 6 13.18 24.33 -1.46
C ASP A 6 11.93 23.63 -0.92
N LEU A 7 11.88 23.46 0.40
CA LEU A 7 10.78 22.81 1.11
C LEU A 7 9.74 23.82 1.64
N GLY A 8 10.03 25.13 1.55
CA GLY A 8 9.30 26.15 2.27
C GLY A 8 9.48 26.09 3.79
N LYS A 9 9.14 27.19 4.48
CA LYS A 9 9.42 27.39 5.91
C LYS A 9 8.89 26.28 6.84
N PRO A 10 7.66 25.74 6.68
CA PRO A 10 7.11 24.76 7.61
C PRO A 10 7.86 23.42 7.59
N LEU A 11 8.10 22.88 6.39
CA LEU A 11 8.79 21.60 6.21
C LEU A 11 10.27 21.73 6.57
N GLU A 12 10.90 22.86 6.22
CA GLU A 12 12.29 23.13 6.59
C GLU A 12 12.49 23.12 8.12
N LYS A 13 11.57 23.74 8.87
CA LYS A 13 11.57 23.73 10.34
C LYS A 13 11.40 22.31 10.88
N PHE A 14 10.48 21.54 10.32
CA PHE A 14 10.23 20.15 10.72
C PHE A 14 11.44 19.25 10.48
N VAL A 15 12.00 19.24 9.26
CA VAL A 15 13.18 18.46 8.89
C VAL A 15 14.38 18.85 9.75
N THR A 16 14.60 20.14 9.96
CA THR A 16 15.68 20.63 10.83
C THR A 16 15.49 20.16 12.28
N GLY A 17 14.26 20.14 12.79
CA GLY A 17 13.95 19.60 14.11
C GLY A 17 14.27 18.11 14.24
N LEU A 18 13.92 17.32 13.23
CA LEU A 18 14.22 15.89 13.18
C LEU A 18 15.73 15.61 13.22
N VAL A 19 16.53 16.38 12.46
CA VAL A 19 17.99 16.25 12.48
C VAL A 19 18.58 16.71 13.81
N LYS A 20 18.13 17.85 14.34
CA LYS A 20 18.60 18.37 15.65
C LYS A 20 18.29 17.43 16.81
N SER A 21 17.19 16.68 16.73
CA SER A 21 16.82 15.67 17.74
C SER A 21 17.70 14.41 17.70
N GLY A 22 18.58 14.27 16.69
CA GLY A 22 19.40 13.08 16.49
C GLY A 22 18.65 11.91 15.86
N ARG A 23 17.35 12.05 15.56
CA ARG A 23 16.56 10.99 14.91
C ARG A 23 17.03 10.68 13.49
N TYR A 24 17.63 11.65 12.81
CA TYR A 24 18.24 11.50 11.49
C TYR A 24 19.56 12.25 11.43
N ASN A 25 20.53 11.75 10.66
CA ASN A 25 21.87 12.31 10.57
C ASN A 25 21.95 13.48 9.58
N SER A 26 21.02 13.57 8.63
CA SER A 26 21.01 14.63 7.63
C SER A 26 19.63 14.92 7.06
N LYS A 27 19.45 16.12 6.49
CA LYS A 27 18.21 16.47 5.77
C LYS A 27 17.95 15.54 4.58
N SER A 28 19.01 15.15 3.86
CA SER A 28 18.90 14.23 2.72
C SER A 28 18.40 12.85 3.12
N GLU A 29 18.69 12.39 4.34
CA GLU A 29 18.16 11.14 4.88
C GLU A 29 16.65 11.23 5.12
N VAL A 30 16.20 12.31 5.77
CA VAL A 30 14.76 12.58 5.99
C VAL A 30 14.01 12.63 4.66
N LEU A 31 14.58 13.29 3.65
CA LEU A 31 13.96 13.40 2.33
C LEU A 31 13.88 12.05 1.61
N ARG A 32 14.94 11.24 1.65
CA ARG A 32 14.91 9.89 1.06
C ARG A 32 13.85 9.02 1.71
N GLU A 33 13.74 9.05 3.03
CA GLU A 33 12.71 8.30 3.74
C GLU A 33 11.30 8.81 3.38
N GLY A 34 11.11 10.13 3.30
CA GLY A 34 9.85 10.73 2.84
C GLY A 34 9.46 10.26 1.43
N VAL A 35 10.40 10.26 0.49
CA VAL A 35 10.17 9.78 -0.89
C VAL A 35 9.88 8.27 -0.90
N ARG A 36 10.58 7.48 -0.07
CA ARG A 36 10.33 6.03 0.05
C ARG A 36 8.91 5.74 0.53
N LEU A 37 8.40 6.49 1.50
CA LEU A 37 7.02 6.38 1.99
C LEU A 37 6.00 6.73 0.91
N ILE A 38 6.27 7.77 0.12
CA ILE A 38 5.42 8.12 -1.03
C ILE A 38 5.43 6.98 -2.05
N GLN A 39 6.60 6.47 -2.43
CA GLN A 39 6.73 5.36 -3.38
C GLN A 39 5.96 4.11 -2.92
N GLU A 40 6.05 3.77 -1.63
CA GLU A 40 5.31 2.65 -1.05
C GLU A 40 3.79 2.86 -1.14
N ARG A 41 3.31 4.08 -0.85
CA ARG A 41 1.89 4.44 -1.00
C ARG A 41 1.43 4.32 -2.44
N GLU A 42 2.16 4.88 -3.39
CA GLU A 42 1.81 4.84 -4.81
C GLU A 42 1.83 3.40 -5.35
N THR A 43 2.77 2.57 -4.90
CA THR A 43 2.82 1.15 -5.28
C THR A 43 1.58 0.40 -4.78
N ARG A 44 1.15 0.66 -3.53
CA ARG A 44 -0.07 0.04 -2.97
C ARG A 44 -1.32 0.48 -3.72
N LEU A 45 -1.42 1.75 -4.08
CA LEU A 45 -2.54 2.27 -4.86
C LEU A 45 -2.59 1.65 -6.26
N ALA A 46 -1.46 1.57 -6.96
CA ALA A 46 -1.40 0.94 -8.28
C ALA A 46 -1.84 -0.55 -8.25
N VAL A 47 -1.49 -1.29 -7.19
CA VAL A 47 -1.96 -2.66 -6.99
C VAL A 47 -3.47 -2.72 -6.77
N LEU A 48 -4.02 -1.80 -5.98
CA LEU A 48 -5.46 -1.71 -5.72
C LEU A 48 -6.23 -1.36 -7.00
N ASP A 49 -5.79 -0.34 -7.73
CA ASP A 49 -6.39 0.09 -9.00
C ASP A 49 -6.39 -1.07 -10.00
N GLY A 50 -5.26 -1.78 -10.13
CA GLY A 50 -5.17 -2.96 -10.97
C GLY A 50 -6.12 -4.10 -10.55
N ALA A 51 -6.34 -4.29 -9.24
CA ALA A 51 -7.30 -5.27 -8.75
C ALA A 51 -8.75 -4.86 -9.07
N ILE A 52 -9.10 -3.58 -8.94
CA ILE A 52 -10.42 -3.04 -9.28
C ILE A 52 -10.67 -3.18 -10.78
N THR A 53 -9.73 -2.74 -11.63
CA THR A 53 -9.86 -2.84 -13.09
C THR A 53 -10.09 -4.28 -13.54
N ARG A 54 -9.34 -5.26 -12.98
CA ARG A 54 -9.59 -6.67 -13.26
C ARG A 54 -10.97 -7.12 -12.81
N GLY A 55 -11.40 -6.74 -11.60
CA GLY A 55 -12.72 -7.10 -11.08
C GLY A 55 -13.86 -6.57 -11.94
N LEU A 56 -13.75 -5.33 -12.43
CA LEU A 56 -14.72 -4.74 -13.37
C LEU A 56 -14.74 -5.47 -14.71
N ALA A 57 -13.57 -5.78 -15.28
CA ALA A 57 -13.47 -6.55 -16.52
C ALA A 57 -14.02 -7.98 -16.37
N ASP A 58 -13.84 -8.61 -15.20
CA ASP A 58 -14.44 -9.90 -14.88
C ASP A 58 -15.97 -9.80 -14.78
N ALA A 59 -16.48 -8.70 -14.21
CA ALA A 59 -17.92 -8.42 -14.13
C ALA A 59 -18.56 -8.26 -15.50
N GLU A 60 -17.98 -7.41 -16.36
CA GLU A 60 -18.45 -7.18 -17.72
C GLU A 60 -18.40 -8.46 -18.57
N ALA A 61 -17.36 -9.29 -18.38
CA ALA A 61 -17.22 -10.57 -19.06
C ALA A 61 -18.11 -11.70 -18.48
N GLY A 62 -18.93 -11.42 -17.46
CA GLY A 62 -19.80 -12.42 -16.82
C GLY A 62 -19.04 -13.50 -16.04
N ARG A 63 -17.79 -13.23 -15.63
CA ARG A 63 -16.91 -14.18 -14.89
C ARG A 63 -17.12 -14.16 -13.37
N LEU A 64 -18.21 -13.54 -12.91
CA LEU A 64 -18.57 -13.51 -11.48
C LEU A 64 -19.25 -14.80 -11.04
N LYS A 65 -19.19 -15.06 -9.74
CA LYS A 65 -19.94 -16.15 -9.09
C LYS A 65 -20.86 -15.57 -8.01
N PRO A 66 -22.09 -16.09 -7.85
CA PRO A 66 -22.93 -15.70 -6.74
C PRO A 66 -22.25 -15.99 -5.39
N ALA A 67 -22.32 -15.05 -4.46
CA ALA A 67 -21.64 -15.16 -3.17
C ALA A 67 -22.08 -16.40 -2.39
N ALA A 68 -23.39 -16.72 -2.39
CA ALA A 68 -23.93 -17.91 -1.74
C ALA A 68 -23.23 -19.20 -2.21
N GLN A 69 -23.10 -19.40 -3.53
CA GLN A 69 -22.42 -20.58 -4.09
C GLN A 69 -20.95 -20.66 -3.66
N VAL A 70 -20.28 -19.52 -3.54
CA VAL A 70 -18.88 -19.47 -3.07
C VAL A 70 -18.79 -19.85 -1.59
N PHE A 71 -19.69 -19.32 -0.75
CA PHE A 71 -19.73 -19.62 0.67
C PHE A 71 -20.07 -21.09 0.93
N ASP A 72 -21.09 -21.63 0.28
CA ASP A 72 -21.47 -23.05 0.40
C ASP A 72 -20.29 -23.97 0.07
N ARG A 73 -19.59 -23.69 -1.03
CA ARG A 73 -18.40 -24.45 -1.45
C ARG A 73 -17.27 -24.36 -0.43
N LEU A 74 -17.01 -23.16 0.10
CA LEU A 74 -15.94 -22.94 1.09
C LEU A 74 -16.25 -23.63 2.41
N GLU A 75 -17.50 -23.53 2.89
CA GLU A 75 -17.94 -24.22 4.09
C GLU A 75 -17.80 -25.74 3.95
N ALA A 76 -18.27 -26.32 2.83
CA ALA A 76 -18.11 -27.74 2.55
C ALA A 76 -16.64 -28.16 2.57
N LYS A 77 -15.76 -27.37 1.93
CA LYS A 77 -14.31 -27.62 1.92
C LYS A 77 -13.73 -27.66 3.33
N TYR A 78 -14.02 -26.64 4.16
CA TYR A 78 -13.42 -26.55 5.49
C TYR A 78 -14.01 -27.57 6.47
N ARG A 79 -15.30 -27.93 6.34
CA ARG A 79 -15.90 -29.03 7.10
C ARG A 79 -15.24 -30.37 6.77
N ALA A 80 -14.95 -30.64 5.50
CA ALA A 80 -14.26 -31.86 5.10
C ALA A 80 -12.83 -31.93 5.67
N LEU A 81 -12.09 -30.82 5.63
CA LEU A 81 -10.74 -30.73 6.21
C LEU A 81 -10.74 -30.94 7.72
N ALA A 82 -11.75 -30.41 8.43
CA ALA A 82 -11.89 -30.61 9.86
C ALA A 82 -12.20 -32.06 10.24
N LYS A 83 -12.95 -32.79 9.41
CA LYS A 83 -13.27 -34.21 9.61
C LYS A 83 -12.15 -35.17 9.23
N ALA A 84 -11.20 -34.73 8.41
CA ALA A 84 -10.06 -35.53 7.97
C ALA A 84 -8.86 -35.46 8.94
N LYS A 85 -9.03 -34.79 10.08
CA LYS A 85 -8.05 -34.61 11.16
C LYS A 85 -8.54 -35.34 12.41
#